data_AF-A0A101TGT1-F1
#
_entry.id   AF-A0A101TGT1-F1
#
_cell.length_a   1.000
_cell.length_b   1.000
_cell.length_c   1.000
_cell.angle_alpha   90.00
_cell.angle_beta   90.00
_cell.angle_gamma   90.00
#
_symmetry.space_group_name_H-M   'P 1'
#
loop_
_entity.id
_entity.type
_entity.pdbx_description
1 polymer ?
#
loop_
_entity_poly.entity_id
_entity_poly.type
_entity_poly.pdbx_seq_one_letter_code
_entity_poly.pdbx_strand_id
1 'polypeptide(L)'
;MPLGTPEGPTASQWKVTAQSLTTIGEYGVTFNVTATTDNPDDPGMADIVQAFVDLIASSPDFRLNSASRSYSYSEPITPTG
;
A
#
# COMPACT_ATOMS: atom_id res chain seq x y z
N MET A 1 22.60 -30.12 0.27
CA MET A 1 22.97 -28.76 -0.19
C MET A 1 22.20 -27.77 0.69
N PRO A 2 22.79 -26.67 1.17
CA PRO A 2 22.06 -25.74 2.01
C PRO A 2 20.93 -25.13 1.18
N LEU A 3 19.73 -25.12 1.76
CA LEU A 3 18.54 -24.48 1.21
C LEU A 3 18.89 -23.02 0.90
N GLY A 4 18.69 -22.59 -0.34
CA GLY A 4 18.78 -21.17 -0.68
C GLY A 4 17.81 -20.38 0.19
N THR A 5 18.28 -19.28 0.77
CA THR A 5 17.44 -18.33 1.50
C THR A 5 16.23 -17.99 0.61
N PRO A 6 14.99 -18.03 1.13
CA PRO A 6 13.84 -17.64 0.32
C PRO A 6 14.10 -16.27 -0.31
N GLU A 7 13.93 -16.19 -1.63
CA GLU A 7 13.99 -14.92 -2.33
C GLU A 7 12.94 -14.01 -1.68
N GLY A 8 13.36 -12.80 -1.31
CA GLY A 8 12.55 -11.86 -0.55
C GLY A 8 11.25 -11.48 -1.29
N PRO A 9 10.44 -10.57 -0.72
CA PRO A 9 9.30 -10.04 -1.44
C PRO A 9 9.75 -9.51 -2.82
N THR A 10 8.89 -9.64 -3.83
CA THR A 10 9.18 -9.21 -5.21
C THR A 10 8.34 -8.01 -5.61
N ALA A 11 7.31 -7.71 -4.81
CA ALA A 11 6.54 -6.49 -4.94
C ALA A 11 5.99 -6.07 -3.59
N SER A 12 5.71 -4.79 -3.43
CA SER A 12 4.89 -4.30 -2.32
C SER A 12 3.72 -3.48 -2.82
N GLN A 13 2.60 -3.64 -2.13
CA GLN A 13 1.35 -2.96 -2.39
C GLN A 13 0.97 -2.15 -1.16
N TRP A 14 0.63 -0.88 -1.35
CA TRP A 14 0.07 -0.02 -0.31
C TRP A 14 -1.37 0.29 -0.65
N LYS A 15 -2.23 0.17 0.34
CA LYS A 15 -3.64 0.54 0.25
C LYS A 15 -3.94 1.61 1.28
N VAL A 16 -4.41 2.76 0.82
CA VAL A 16 -4.89 3.84 1.68
C VAL A 16 -6.36 4.08 1.39
N THR A 17 -7.18 4.07 2.44
CA THR A 17 -8.60 4.35 2.38
C THR A 17 -8.90 5.64 3.14
N ALA A 18 -9.44 6.63 2.44
CA ALA A 18 -9.85 7.92 3.01
C ALA A 18 -11.34 8.18 2.71
N GLN A 19 -12.02 8.83 3.64
CA GLN A 19 -13.43 9.19 3.51
C GLN A 19 -13.59 10.72 3.58
N SER A 20 -14.38 11.28 2.67
CA SER A 20 -14.80 12.68 2.72
C SER A 20 -15.72 12.93 3.91
N LEU A 21 -15.40 13.95 4.71
CA LEU A 21 -16.22 14.47 5.79
C LEU A 21 -17.27 15.46 5.28
N THR A 22 -16.95 16.18 4.20
CA THR A 22 -17.91 16.97 3.45
C THR A 22 -18.66 16.05 2.48
N THR A 23 -19.98 16.01 2.61
CA THR A 23 -20.85 15.26 1.70
C THR A 23 -20.98 16.03 0.39
N ILE A 24 -20.52 15.45 -0.72
CA ILE A 24 -20.87 15.94 -2.05
C ILE A 24 -22.24 15.34 -2.37
N GLY A 25 -23.32 16.07 -2.09
CA GLY A 25 -24.69 15.54 -2.11
C GLY A 25 -25.06 14.82 -0.81
N GLU A 26 -25.66 13.62 -0.89
CA GLU A 26 -26.06 12.79 0.29
C GLU A 26 -25.01 11.72 0.69
N TYR A 27 -23.94 11.53 -0.09
CA TYR A 27 -23.03 10.40 0.08
C TYR A 27 -21.59 10.86 0.36
N GLY A 28 -20.96 10.25 1.37
CA GLY A 28 -19.52 10.43 1.61
C GLY A 28 -18.72 9.73 0.52
N VAL A 29 -17.72 10.42 -0.04
CA VAL A 29 -16.82 9.83 -1.04
C VAL A 29 -15.74 9.01 -0.35
N THR A 30 -15.53 7.76 -0.76
CA THR A 30 -14.42 6.93 -0.29
C THR A 30 -13.38 6.79 -1.39
N PHE A 31 -12.14 7.19 -1.08
CA PHE A 31 -11.00 7.05 -1.97
C PHE A 31 -10.18 5.84 -1.56
N ASN A 32 -9.87 4.98 -2.52
CA ASN A 32 -8.92 3.88 -2.35
C ASN A 32 -7.74 4.11 -3.27
N VAL A 33 -6.57 4.37 -2.68
CA VAL A 33 -5.31 4.50 -3.42
C VAL A 33 -4.54 3.21 -3.26
N THR A 34 -4.19 2.62 -4.40
CA THR A 34 -3.35 1.43 -4.48
C THR A 34 -2.06 1.79 -5.20
N ALA A 35 -0.94 1.73 -4.49
CA ALA A 35 0.39 1.86 -5.07
C ALA A 35 1.05 0.47 -5.12
N THR A 36 1.67 0.11 -6.25
CA THR A 36 2.39 -1.16 -6.41
C THR A 36 3.79 -0.86 -6.94
N THR A 37 4.80 -1.55 -6.43
CA THR A 37 6.18 -1.50 -6.92
C THR A 37 6.73 -2.90 -7.07
N ASP A 38 7.58 -3.11 -8.07
CA ASP A 38 8.35 -4.33 -8.29
C ASP A 38 9.66 -4.35 -7.46
N ASN A 39 9.92 -3.27 -6.72
CA ASN A 39 11.02 -3.18 -5.76
C ASN A 39 10.44 -2.95 -4.36
N PRO A 40 10.30 -3.98 -3.51
CA PRO A 40 9.64 -3.88 -2.20
C PRO A 40 10.40 -2.99 -1.22
N ASP A 41 11.69 -2.74 -1.42
CA ASP A 41 12.52 -1.91 -0.55
C ASP A 41 12.72 -0.51 -1.11
N ASP A 42 11.97 -0.14 -2.16
CA ASP A 42 12.03 1.20 -2.74
C ASP A 42 11.55 2.26 -1.73
N PRO A 43 12.44 3.14 -1.23
CA PRO A 43 12.07 4.16 -0.26
C PRO A 43 11.16 5.23 -0.89
N GLY A 44 11.26 5.46 -2.21
CA GLY A 44 10.48 6.46 -2.91
C GLY A 44 8.98 6.15 -2.88
N MET A 45 8.59 4.86 -2.93
CA MET A 45 7.18 4.52 -2.78
C MET A 45 6.65 4.71 -1.36
N ALA A 46 7.46 4.44 -0.34
CA ALA A 46 7.08 4.74 1.03
C ALA A 46 6.88 6.25 1.22
N ASP A 47 7.77 7.08 0.67
CA ASP A 47 7.67 8.54 0.73
C ASP A 47 6.43 9.07 -0.01
N ILE A 48 6.11 8.54 -1.19
CA ILE A 48 4.91 8.93 -1.95
C ILE A 48 3.63 8.60 -1.17
N VAL A 49 3.55 7.38 -0.61
CA VAL A 49 2.38 6.96 0.17
C VAL A 49 2.26 7.79 1.45
N GLN A 50 3.38 8.08 2.11
CA GLN A 50 3.42 8.94 3.29
C GLN A 50 2.95 10.36 2.97
N ALA A 51 3.43 10.96 1.87
CA ALA A 51 3.00 12.28 1.42
C ALA A 51 1.49 12.33 1.12
N PHE A 52 0.93 11.25 0.56
CA PHE A 52 -0.52 11.14 0.37
C PHE A 52 -1.28 11.05 1.70
N VAL A 53 -0.80 10.25 2.65
CA VAL A 53 -1.41 10.15 3.99
C VAL A 53 -1.36 11.50 4.71
N ASP A 54 -0.24 12.21 4.65
CA ASP A 54 -0.07 13.52 5.27
C ASP A 54 -0.98 14.57 4.61
N LEU A 55 -1.15 14.52 3.29
CA LEU A 55 -2.09 15.39 2.58
C LEU A 55 -3.53 15.15 3.03
N ILE A 56 -3.95 13.88 3.18
CA ILE A 56 -5.28 13.53 3.68
C ILE A 56 -5.43 13.95 5.15
N ALA A 57 -4.42 13.73 5.99
CA ALA A 57 -4.45 14.08 7.41
C ALA A 57 -4.46 15.60 7.67
N SER A 58 -3.82 16.37 6.78
CA SER A 58 -3.81 17.84 6.84
C SER A 58 -5.10 18.47 6.29
N SER A 59 -5.91 17.70 5.54
CA SER A 59 -7.15 18.17 4.94
C SER A 59 -8.30 18.11 5.94
N PRO A 60 -9.01 19.21 6.22
CA PRO A 60 -10.17 19.21 7.13
C PRO A 60 -11.39 18.49 6.55
N ASP A 61 -11.40 18.28 5.24
CA ASP A 61 -12.48 17.65 4.48
C ASP A 61 -12.37 16.13 4.40
N PHE A 62 -11.25 15.54 4.84
CA PHE A 62 -11.02 14.11 4.72
C PHE A 62 -10.65 13.49 6.05
N ARG A 63 -11.07 12.24 6.25
CA ARG A 63 -10.68 11.40 7.36
C ARG A 63 -9.99 10.15 6.83
N LEU A 64 -8.76 9.93 7.27
CA LEU A 64 -8.05 8.68 7.05
C LEU A 64 -8.79 7.56 7.79
N ASN A 65 -9.18 6.51 7.08
CA ASN A 65 -9.90 5.38 7.65
C ASN A 65 -8.94 4.20 7.90
N SER A 66 -8.08 3.90 6.93
CA SER A 66 -7.04 2.88 7.07
C SER A 66 -5.88 3.11 6.10
N ALA A 67 -4.70 2.66 6.49
CA ALA A 67 -3.53 2.53 5.63
C ALA A 67 -2.88 1.17 5.92
N SER A 68 -2.67 0.36 4.90
CA SER A 68 -2.08 -0.98 5.03
C SER A 68 -1.06 -1.23 3.93
N ARG A 69 0.01 -1.95 4.27
CA ARG A 69 1.03 -2.42 3.33
C ARG A 69 1.01 -3.95 3.27
N SER A 70 1.00 -4.49 2.07
CA SER A 70 1.08 -5.92 1.78
C SER A 70 2.28 -6.20 0.88
N TYR A 71 2.84 -7.40 0.97
CA TYR A 71 3.96 -7.84 0.14
C TYR A 71 3.52 -9.02 -0.72
N SER A 72 3.95 -9.03 -1.98
CA SER A 72 3.77 -10.15 -2.88
C SER A 72 5.12 -10.83 -3.10
N TYR A 73 5.08 -12.16 -3.26
CA TYR A 73 6.25 -13.00 -3.50
C TYR A 73 6.05 -13.68 -4.85
N SER A 74 6.93 -13.42 -5.80
CA SER A 74 6.95 -14.06 -7.10
C SER A 74 7.96 -15.19 -7.02
N GLU A 75 7.61 -16.32 -6.43
CA GLU A 75 8.01 -17.65 -6.92
C GLU A 75 7.27 -18.77 -6.17
N PRO A 76 6.81 -19.82 -6.90
CA PRO A 76 6.44 -21.09 -6.29
C PRO A 76 7.72 -21.79 -5.81
N ILE A 77 7.79 -22.05 -4.51
CA ILE A 77 8.71 -23.04 -3.92
C ILE A 77 8.73 -24.30 -4.80
N THR A 78 9.82 -24.52 -5.55
CA THR A 78 10.02 -25.76 -6.29
C THR A 78 10.43 -26.84 -5.28
N PRO A 79 9.58 -27.86 -5.00
CA PRO A 79 9.99 -28.95 -4.12
C PRO A 79 10.91 -29.87 -4.92
N THR A 80 12.20 -29.85 -4.65
CA THR A 80 13.12 -30.88 -5.18
C THR A 80 12.96 -32.15 -4.34
N GLY A 81 12.34 -33.17 -4.95
CA GLY A 81 12.36 -34.56 -4.47
C GLY A 81 13.66 -35.29 -4.81
#